data_AF-A0A924JTB3-F1
#
_entry.id   AF-A0A924JTB3-F1
#
_cell.length_a   1.000
_cell.length_b   1.000
_cell.length_c   1.000
_cell.angle_alpha   90.00
_cell.angle_beta   90.00
_cell.angle_gamma   90.00
#
_symmetry.space_group_name_H-M   'P 1'
#
loop_
_entity.id
_entity.type
_entity.pdbx_description
1 polymer ?
#
loop_
_entity_poly.entity_id
_entity_poly.type
_entity_poly.pdbx_seq_one_letter_code
_entity_poly.pdbx_strand_id
1 'polypeptide(L)' 'MNNALQRDGGEDVLSSNALAAITLMTALSKPQEKETIIQLVTNMLDDSRARN' A
#
# COMPACT_ATOMS: atom_id res chain seq x y z
N MET A 1 -10.08 2.76 14.92
CA MET A 1 -9.83 2.00 13.68
C MET A 1 -9.30 2.99 12.64
N ASN A 2 -8.25 2.61 11.93
CA ASN A 2 -7.66 3.46 10.90
C ASN A 2 -8.40 3.22 9.60
N ASN A 3 -9.42 4.04 9.30
CA ASN A 3 -10.29 3.87 8.14
C ASN A 3 -9.64 4.38 6.84
N ALA A 4 -8.37 4.82 6.89
CA ALA A 4 -7.66 5.39 5.74
C ALA A 4 -7.44 4.41 4.57
N LEU A 5 -7.61 3.10 4.81
CA LEU A 5 -7.48 2.03 3.83
C LEU A 5 -8.81 1.34 3.51
N GLN A 6 -9.94 1.91 3.93
CA GLN A 6 -11.27 1.40 3.58
C GLN A 6 -11.87 2.21 2.45
N ARG A 7 -12.39 1.51 1.44
CA ARG A 7 -13.17 2.08 0.35
C ARG A 7 -14.55 2.46 0.88
N ASP A 8 -15.24 3.40 0.21
CA ASP A 8 -16.57 3.88 0.64
C ASP A 8 -17.65 2.78 0.73
N GLY A 9 -17.39 1.59 0.17
CA GLY A 9 -18.23 0.39 0.29
C GLY A 9 -17.87 -0.59 1.42
N GLY A 10 -16.91 -0.26 2.28
CA GLY A 10 -16.45 -1.14 3.37
C GLY A 10 -15.45 -2.23 2.95
N GLU A 11 -15.00 -2.19 1.69
CA GLU A 11 -13.98 -3.09 1.16
C GLU A 11 -12.58 -2.52 1.49
N ASP A 12 -11.67 -3.37 1.98
CA ASP A 12 -10.31 -2.94 2.26
C ASP A 12 -9.56 -2.69 0.94
N VAL A 13 -9.02 -1.48 0.77
CA VAL A 13 -8.19 -1.07 -0.38
C VAL A 13 -6.91 -1.91 -0.45
N LEU A 14 -6.42 -2.37 0.70
CA LEU A 14 -5.25 -3.22 0.80
C LEU A 14 -5.42 -4.23 1.93
N SER A 15 -5.22 -5.53 1.65
CA SER A 15 -5.29 -6.55 2.70
C SER A 15 -4.17 -6.36 3.75
N SER A 16 -4.44 -6.73 5.00
CA SER A 16 -3.46 -6.68 6.10
C SER A 16 -2.13 -7.37 5.76
N ASN A 17 -2.18 -8.44 4.97
CA ASN A 17 -0.99 -9.17 4.53
C ASN A 17 -0.13 -8.36 3.55
N ALA A 18 -0.76 -7.61 2.63
CA ALA A 18 -0.04 -6.73 1.73
C ALA A 18 0.61 -5.56 2.49
N LEU A 19 -0.08 -5.00 3.49
CA LEU A 19 0.48 -3.94 4.34
C LEU A 19 1.69 -4.44 5.16
N ALA A 20 1.59 -5.65 5.72
CA ALA A 20 2.69 -6.29 6.44
C ALA A 20 3.88 -6.55 5.50
N ALA A 21 3.64 -7.07 4.29
CA ALA A 21 4.68 -7.31 3.30
C ALA A 21 5.38 -6.00 2.90
N ILE A 22 4.66 -4.91 2.66
CA ILE A 22 5.22 -3.60 2.34
C ILE A 22 6.07 -3.07 3.49
N THR A 23 5.57 -3.21 4.72
CA THR A 23 6.28 -2.75 5.92
C THR A 23 7.60 -3.51 6.08
N LEU A 24 7.60 -4.82 5.89
CA LEU A 24 8.80 -5.67 5.94
C LEU A 24 9.75 -5.37 4.78
N MET A 25 9.24 -5.23 3.55
CA MET A 25 10.04 -4.86 2.38
C MET A 25 10.71 -3.50 2.59
N THR A 26 9.98 -2.52 3.12
CA THR A 26 10.53 -1.21 3.46
C THR A 26 11.58 -1.30 4.57
N ALA A 27 11.30 -2.08 5.63
CA ALA A 27 12.19 -2.24 6.79
C ALA A 27 13.49 -2.99 6.44
N LEU A 28 13.47 -3.89 5.46
CA LEU A 28 14.61 -4.70 5.04
C LEU A 28 15.32 -4.15 3.79
N SER A 29 14.71 -3.21 3.07
CA SER A 29 15.26 -2.66 1.83
C SER A 29 16.51 -1.81 2.05
N LYS A 30 17.41 -1.83 1.07
CA LYS A 30 18.47 -0.83 0.99
C LYS A 30 17.89 0.53 0.61
N PRO A 31 18.56 1.65 0.94
CA PRO A 31 18.06 3.00 0.62
C PRO A 31 17.73 3.20 -0.86
N GLN A 32 18.43 2.52 -1.77
CA GLN A 32 18.18 2.58 -3.21
C GLN A 32 16.90 1.85 -3.66
N GLU A 33 16.48 0.82 -2.91
CA GLU A 33 15.31 -0.02 -3.25
C GLU A 33 14.02 0.51 -2.60
N LYS A 34 14.17 1.20 -1.47
CA LYS A 34 13.08 1.83 -0.72
C LYS A 34 12.21 2.73 -1.60
N GLU A 35 12.83 3.56 -2.43
CA GLU A 35 12.09 4.53 -3.27
C GLU A 35 11.21 3.82 -4.30
N THR A 36 11.72 2.76 -4.91
CA THR A 36 10.98 1.92 -5.85
C THR A 36 9.80 1.22 -5.17
N ILE A 37 9.99 0.71 -3.96
CA ILE A 37 8.93 0.08 -3.17
C ILE A 37 7.84 1.10 -2.83
N ILE A 38 8.21 2.31 -2.40
CA ILE A 38 7.27 3.40 -2.12
C ILE A 38 6.47 3.78 -3.37
N GLN A 39 7.12 3.94 -4.52
CA GLN A 39 6.44 4.25 -5.78
C GLN A 39 5.46 3.15 -6.19
N LEU A 40 5.84 1.87 -6.10
CA LEU A 40 4.95 0.75 -6.40
C LEU A 40 3.70 0.76 -5.52
N VAL A 41 3.86 1.00 -4.22
CA VAL A 41 2.75 1.06 -3.28
C VAL A 41 1.85 2.26 -3.56
N THR A 42 2.44 3.41 -3.86
CA THR A 42 1.69 4.64 -4.17
C THR A 42 0.86 4.45 -5.45
N ASN A 43 1.44 3.82 -6.47
CA ASN A 43 0.74 3.48 -7.71
C ASN A 43 -0.40 2.47 -7.48
N MET A 44 -0.19 1.45 -6.64
CA MET A 44 -1.25 0.50 -6.29
C MET A 44 -2.43 1.17 -5.58
N LEU A 45 -2.15 2.10 -4.68
CA LEU A 45 -3.18 2.87 -3.97
C LEU A 45 -3.91 3.86 -4.88
N ASP A 46 -3.23 4.44 -5.86
CA ASP A 46 -3.81 5.39 -6.82
C ASP A 46 -4.65 4.70 -7.89
N ASP A 47 -4.20 3.56 -8.43
CA ASP A 47 -4.95 2.74 -9.37
C ASP A 47 -6.23 2.16 -8.73
N SER A 48 -6.18 1.92 -7.41
CA SER A 48 -7.34 1.57 -6.59
C SER A 48 -8.35 2.73 -6.44
N ARG A 49 -7.92 3.98 -6.60
CA ARG A 49 -8.80 5.17 -6.60
C ARG A 49 -9.34 5.52 -7.98
N ALA A 50 -8.54 5.33 -9.03
CA ALA A 50 -8.89 5.65 -10.41
C ALA A 50 -9.98 4.74 -11.04
N ARG A 51 -10.23 3.57 -10.45
CA ARG A 51 -11.23 2.60 -10.91
C ARG A 51 -12.62 2.74 -10.26
N ASN A 52 -12.88 3.82 -9.51
CA ASN A 52 -14.19 4.13 -8.91
C ASN A 52 -14.79 5.41 -9.49
#